data_AF-A0A1Z5KZR3-F1
#
_entry.id   AF-A0A1Z5KZR3-F1
#
_cell.length_a   1.000
_cell.length_b   1.000
_cell.length_c   1.000
_cell.angle_alpha   90.00
_cell.angle_beta   90.00
_cell.angle_gamma   90.00
#
_symmetry.space_group_name_H-M   'P 1'
#
loop_
_entity.id
_entity.type
_entity.pdbx_description
1 polymer ?
#
loop_
_entity_poly.entity_id
_entity_poly.type
_entity_poly.pdbx_seq_one_letter_code
_entity_poly.pdbx_strand_id
1 'polypeptide(L)'
;MRDISDLKRKELVKLVQRHPYDTYSVEYKIAKMTFAIRCMKMMHAVDRKRKNLTEALCKTVDKRNKYLKYLRRWDYKRFRFVAHQLRVTYTPRPLCRIPPEVTKKGDLRRVTREYCDKVRRERLDAYHAKLRALQEEFVEEKQAAEGGVKEEEQRWQLTEEERKLTQYESVLKDIKHTM
;
A
#
# COMPACT_ATOMS: atom_id res chain seq x y z
N MET A 1 -29.02 32.91 -6.37
CA MET A 1 -28.15 31.87 -5.76
C MET A 1 -27.82 30.73 -6.73
N ARG A 2 -28.77 30.20 -7.52
CA ARG A 2 -28.48 29.19 -8.57
C ARG A 2 -27.49 29.71 -9.62
N ASP A 3 -27.62 30.96 -10.01
CA ASP A 3 -26.81 31.56 -11.07
C ASP A 3 -25.32 31.61 -10.73
N ILE A 4 -24.98 31.91 -9.47
CA ILE A 4 -23.58 31.93 -8.99
C ILE A 4 -22.97 30.53 -9.02
N SER A 5 -23.73 29.51 -8.60
CA SER A 5 -23.27 28.12 -8.65
C SER A 5 -23.02 27.66 -10.09
N ASP A 6 -23.92 28.03 -11.00
CA ASP A 6 -23.79 27.70 -12.41
C ASP A 6 -22.62 28.42 -13.10
N LEU A 7 -22.34 29.67 -12.74
CA LEU A 7 -21.15 30.38 -13.20
C LEU A 7 -19.87 29.69 -12.74
N LYS A 8 -19.75 29.38 -11.43
CA LYS A 8 -18.59 28.66 -10.87
C LYS A 8 -18.41 27.27 -11.50
N ARG A 9 -19.52 26.59 -11.81
CA ARG A 9 -19.49 25.31 -12.52
C ARG A 9 -18.91 25.47 -13.93
N LYS A 10 -19.37 26.48 -14.68
CA LYS A 10 -18.86 26.79 -16.03
C LYS A 10 -17.38 27.13 -15.99
N GLU A 11 -16.94 27.94 -15.02
CA GLU A 11 -15.52 28.27 -14.82
C GLU A 11 -14.68 27.02 -14.56
N LEU A 12 -15.11 26.13 -13.66
CA LEU A 12 -14.37 24.89 -13.38
C LEU A 12 -14.29 23.98 -14.61
N VAL A 13 -15.37 23.90 -15.38
CA VAL A 13 -15.42 23.10 -16.62
C VAL A 13 -14.46 23.66 -17.66
N LYS A 14 -14.45 24.98 -17.87
CA LYS A 14 -13.58 25.66 -18.86
C LYS A 14 -12.10 25.31 -18.68
N LEU A 15 -11.65 25.02 -17.46
CA LEU A 15 -10.26 24.62 -17.18
C LEU A 15 -9.84 23.29 -17.84
N VAL A 16 -10.79 22.42 -18.13
CA VAL A 16 -10.54 21.05 -18.62
C VAL A 16 -11.19 20.79 -19.99
N GLN A 17 -12.09 21.68 -20.41
CA GLN A 17 -12.86 21.56 -21.63
C GLN A 17 -11.96 21.66 -22.86
N ARG A 18 -12.20 20.82 -23.88
CA ARG A 18 -11.44 20.85 -25.14
C ARG A 18 -11.83 22.01 -26.04
N HIS A 19 -13.12 22.29 -26.08
CA HIS A 19 -13.74 23.28 -26.96
C HIS A 19 -14.90 23.96 -26.22
N PRO A 20 -15.19 25.26 -26.43
CA PRO A 20 -16.21 25.98 -25.66
C PRO A 20 -17.61 25.34 -25.65
N TYR A 21 -17.99 24.66 -26.74
CA TYR A 21 -19.29 23.97 -26.88
C TYR A 21 -19.27 22.48 -26.50
N ASP A 22 -18.14 21.97 -26.00
CA ASP A 22 -18.03 20.57 -25.57
C ASP A 22 -18.82 20.32 -24.28
N THR A 23 -19.99 19.70 -24.39
CA THR A 23 -20.91 19.45 -23.27
C THR A 23 -21.02 17.98 -22.89
N TYR A 24 -20.30 17.08 -23.58
CA TYR A 24 -20.49 15.63 -23.41
C TYR A 24 -19.21 14.82 -23.32
N SER A 25 -18.04 15.42 -23.51
CA SER A 25 -16.76 14.73 -23.30
C SER A 25 -16.60 14.15 -21.90
N VAL A 26 -15.68 13.20 -21.78
CA VAL A 26 -15.37 12.57 -20.50
C VAL A 26 -14.77 13.59 -19.53
N GLU A 27 -13.94 14.50 -20.04
CA GLU A 27 -13.36 15.61 -19.28
C GLU A 27 -14.45 16.53 -18.72
N TYR A 28 -15.41 16.94 -19.56
CA TYR A 28 -16.56 17.74 -19.14
C TYR A 28 -17.36 17.04 -18.04
N LYS A 29 -17.66 15.74 -18.24
CA LYS A 29 -18.40 14.94 -17.24
C LYS A 29 -17.66 14.85 -15.92
N ILE A 30 -16.34 14.62 -15.94
CA ILE A 30 -15.50 14.57 -14.73
C ILE A 30 -15.51 15.92 -14.01
N ALA A 31 -15.34 17.04 -14.72
CA ALA A 31 -15.36 18.38 -14.14
C ALA A 31 -16.73 18.71 -13.51
N LYS A 32 -17.83 18.42 -14.24
CA LYS A 32 -19.20 18.59 -13.76
C LYS A 32 -19.46 17.78 -12.49
N MET A 33 -19.07 16.49 -12.47
CA MET A 33 -19.22 15.64 -11.29
C MET A 33 -18.34 16.11 -10.13
N THR A 34 -17.14 16.59 -10.42
CA THR A 34 -16.24 17.13 -9.39
C THR A 34 -16.81 18.37 -8.72
N PHE A 35 -17.40 19.28 -9.49
CA PHE A 35 -18.14 20.42 -8.95
C PHE A 35 -19.29 19.96 -8.03
N ALA A 36 -20.13 19.04 -8.52
CA ALA A 36 -21.24 18.50 -7.75
C ALA A 36 -20.79 17.82 -6.44
N ILE A 37 -19.69 17.05 -6.47
CA ILE A 37 -19.08 16.43 -5.28
C ILE A 37 -18.62 17.49 -4.28
N ARG A 38 -17.98 18.58 -4.73
CA ARG A 38 -17.55 19.66 -3.84
C ARG A 38 -18.75 20.33 -3.15
N CYS A 39 -19.81 20.63 -3.90
CA CYS A 39 -21.05 21.16 -3.33
C CYS A 39 -21.71 20.18 -2.35
N MET A 40 -21.85 18.91 -2.73
CA MET A 40 -22.42 17.88 -1.86
C MET A 40 -21.60 17.67 -0.58
N LYS A 41 -20.27 17.74 -0.65
CA LYS A 41 -19.40 17.69 0.53
C LYS A 41 -19.64 18.87 1.48
N MET A 42 -19.78 20.09 0.95
CA MET A 42 -20.12 21.27 1.76
C MET A 42 -21.47 21.09 2.45
N MET A 43 -22.51 20.67 1.72
CA MET A 43 -23.83 20.41 2.29
C MET A 43 -23.81 19.28 3.33
N HIS A 44 -23.04 18.22 3.08
CA HIS A 44 -22.90 17.08 4.00
C HIS A 44 -22.12 17.46 5.27
N ALA A 45 -21.22 18.45 5.20
CA ALA A 45 -20.52 18.96 6.37
C ALA A 45 -21.48 19.68 7.32
N VAL A 46 -22.46 20.41 6.78
CA VAL A 46 -23.52 21.06 7.57
C VAL A 46 -24.51 20.02 8.10
N ASP A 47 -25.04 19.17 7.22
CA ASP A 47 -26.13 18.24 7.56
C ASP A 47 -25.73 16.77 7.34
N ARG A 48 -24.99 16.20 8.31
CA ARG A 48 -24.50 14.81 8.26
C ARG A 48 -25.59 13.75 8.33
N LYS A 49 -26.79 14.09 8.83
CA LYS A 49 -27.90 13.12 9.02
C LYS A 49 -28.68 12.82 7.72
N ARG A 50 -28.47 13.61 6.66
CA ARG A 50 -29.20 13.46 5.38
C ARG A 50 -28.68 12.25 4.58
N LYS A 51 -29.25 11.07 4.83
CA LYS A 51 -28.86 9.81 4.16
C LYS A 51 -28.87 9.90 2.62
N ASN A 52 -29.90 10.52 2.04
CA ASN A 52 -30.03 10.69 0.59
C ASN A 52 -28.85 11.45 -0.03
N LEU A 53 -28.31 12.44 0.70
CA LEU A 53 -27.16 13.23 0.26
C LEU A 53 -25.89 12.39 0.29
N THR A 54 -25.68 11.61 1.35
CA THR A 54 -24.54 10.68 1.48
C THR A 54 -24.56 9.65 0.35
N GLU A 55 -25.72 9.07 0.06
CA GLU A 55 -25.89 8.10 -1.03
C GLU A 55 -25.61 8.73 -2.40
N ALA A 56 -26.16 9.91 -2.68
CA ALA A 56 -25.92 10.64 -3.92
C ALA A 56 -24.44 11.02 -4.08
N LEU A 57 -23.77 11.42 -3.00
CA LEU A 57 -22.35 11.73 -2.96
C LEU A 57 -21.51 10.50 -3.33
N CYS A 58 -21.76 9.35 -2.69
CA CYS A 58 -21.06 8.10 -2.99
C CYS A 58 -21.26 7.67 -4.46
N LYS A 59 -22.51 7.64 -4.94
CA LYS A 59 -22.84 7.31 -6.33
C LYS A 59 -22.12 8.23 -7.32
N THR A 60 -22.03 9.52 -7.02
CA THR A 60 -21.37 10.50 -7.90
C THR A 60 -19.86 10.35 -7.90
N VAL A 61 -19.25 10.04 -6.74
CA VAL A 61 -17.82 9.70 -6.64
C VAL A 61 -17.50 8.46 -7.47
N ASP A 62 -18.32 7.42 -7.38
CA ASP A 62 -18.14 6.19 -8.16
C ASP A 62 -18.27 6.42 -9.67
N LYS A 63 -19.29 7.19 -10.09
CA LYS A 63 -19.45 7.58 -11.50
C LYS A 63 -18.24 8.37 -12.00
N ARG A 64 -17.75 9.34 -11.24
CA ARG A 64 -16.54 10.10 -11.59
C ARG A 64 -15.32 9.19 -11.71
N ASN A 65 -15.13 8.28 -10.76
CA ASN A 65 -14.01 7.32 -10.77
C ASN A 65 -14.09 6.34 -11.96
N LYS A 66 -15.31 5.96 -12.39
CA LYS A 66 -15.53 5.20 -13.63
C LYS A 66 -15.06 5.96 -14.86
N TYR A 67 -15.37 7.25 -14.97
CA TYR A 67 -14.90 8.10 -16.07
C TYR A 67 -13.40 8.33 -16.03
N LEU A 68 -12.81 8.53 -14.84
CA LEU A 68 -11.35 8.61 -14.68
C LEU A 68 -10.66 7.32 -15.12
N LYS A 69 -11.25 6.15 -14.85
CA LYS A 69 -10.77 4.86 -15.34
C LYS A 69 -10.76 4.82 -16.88
N TYR A 70 -11.84 5.26 -17.53
CA TYR A 70 -11.92 5.29 -18.98
C TYR A 70 -10.91 6.26 -19.59
N LEU A 71 -10.82 7.47 -19.05
CA LEU A 71 -9.86 8.46 -19.52
C LEU A 71 -8.41 7.96 -19.38
N ARG A 72 -8.08 7.33 -18.25
CA ARG A 72 -6.75 6.72 -18.03
C ARG A 72 -6.45 5.60 -19.03
N ARG A 73 -7.45 4.85 -19.48
CA ARG A 73 -7.30 3.77 -20.47
C ARG A 73 -7.11 4.32 -21.89
N TRP A 74 -7.79 5.40 -22.24
CA TRP A 74 -7.77 5.95 -23.60
C TRP A 74 -6.63 6.96 -23.84
N ASP A 75 -6.45 7.91 -22.92
CA ASP A 75 -5.45 8.96 -23.04
C ASP A 75 -4.88 9.31 -21.66
N TYR A 76 -3.70 8.76 -21.38
CA TYR A 76 -3.03 8.95 -20.10
C TYR A 76 -2.57 10.40 -19.89
N LYS A 77 -2.13 11.10 -20.95
CA LYS A 77 -1.65 12.49 -20.85
C LYS A 77 -2.80 13.40 -20.42
N ARG A 78 -3.97 13.25 -21.04
CA ARG A 78 -5.19 13.98 -20.65
C ARG A 78 -5.64 13.61 -19.25
N PHE A 79 -5.63 12.32 -18.90
CA PHE A 79 -5.95 11.90 -17.54
C PHE A 79 -5.09 12.64 -16.50
N ARG A 80 -3.77 12.71 -16.71
CA ARG A 80 -2.86 13.43 -15.81
C ARG A 80 -3.19 14.92 -15.74
N PHE A 81 -3.43 15.56 -16.89
CA PHE A 81 -3.84 16.96 -16.96
C PHE A 81 -5.14 17.23 -16.18
N VAL A 82 -6.19 16.43 -16.43
CA VAL A 82 -7.49 16.56 -15.76
C VAL A 82 -7.36 16.33 -14.25
N ALA A 83 -6.64 15.29 -13.84
CA ALA A 83 -6.42 14.96 -12.44
C ALA A 83 -5.68 16.08 -11.70
N HIS A 84 -4.65 16.65 -12.34
CA HIS A 84 -3.91 17.79 -11.80
C HIS A 84 -4.79 19.03 -11.69
N GLN A 85 -5.46 19.43 -12.78
CA GLN A 85 -6.24 20.66 -12.84
C GLN A 85 -7.43 20.65 -11.87
N LEU A 86 -8.11 19.51 -11.74
CA LEU A 86 -9.23 19.35 -10.80
C LEU A 86 -8.78 19.00 -9.38
N ARG A 87 -7.47 18.79 -9.15
CA ARG A 87 -6.89 18.31 -7.88
C ARG A 87 -7.58 17.05 -7.37
N VAL A 88 -7.70 16.05 -8.24
CA VAL A 88 -8.34 14.76 -7.94
C VAL A 88 -7.29 13.65 -7.95
N THR A 89 -7.15 12.96 -6.81
CA THR A 89 -6.38 11.73 -6.72
C THR A 89 -7.22 10.55 -7.20
N TYR A 90 -6.65 9.72 -8.08
CA TYR A 90 -7.29 8.50 -8.56
C TYR A 90 -6.51 7.28 -8.09
N THR A 91 -7.11 6.52 -7.19
CA THR A 91 -6.60 5.22 -6.75
C THR A 91 -7.32 4.12 -7.56
N PRO A 92 -6.62 3.40 -8.45
CA PRO A 92 -7.24 2.29 -9.17
C PRO A 92 -7.62 1.19 -8.18
N ARG A 93 -8.72 0.47 -8.46
CA ARG A 93 -9.03 -0.75 -7.70
C ARG A 93 -7.94 -1.79 -7.96
N PRO A 94 -7.46 -2.51 -6.91
CA PRO A 94 -6.43 -3.54 -7.06
C PRO A 94 -6.88 -4.59 -8.08
N LEU A 95 -5.96 -5.00 -8.95
CA LEU A 95 -6.21 -6.06 -9.93
C LEU A 95 -6.47 -7.39 -9.20
N CYS A 96 -7.39 -8.18 -9.73
CA CYS A 96 -7.75 -9.52 -9.23
C CYS A 96 -8.25 -9.60 -7.78
N ARG A 97 -8.57 -8.45 -7.15
CA ARG A 97 -9.19 -8.41 -5.82
C ARG A 97 -10.59 -7.83 -5.92
N ILE A 98 -11.58 -8.69 -5.75
CA ILE A 98 -12.94 -8.28 -5.44
C ILE A 98 -12.95 -7.97 -3.94
N PRO A 99 -13.26 -6.74 -3.51
CA PRO A 99 -13.44 -6.47 -2.09
C PRO A 99 -14.53 -7.39 -1.55
N PRO A 100 -14.30 -8.08 -0.42
CA PRO A 100 -15.34 -8.90 0.19
C PRO A 100 -16.52 -8.00 0.55
N GLU A 101 -17.73 -8.55 0.46
CA GLU A 101 -18.92 -7.84 0.91
C GLU A 101 -18.81 -7.50 2.40
N VAL A 102 -19.22 -6.28 2.75
CA VAL A 102 -19.22 -5.81 4.13
C VAL A 102 -20.38 -6.47 4.85
N THR A 103 -20.08 -7.52 5.60
CA THR A 103 -21.04 -8.28 6.42
C THR A 103 -20.61 -8.25 7.87
N LYS A 104 -21.58 -8.22 8.81
CA LYS A 104 -21.29 -8.21 10.25
C LYS A 104 -20.33 -9.34 10.67
N LYS A 105 -20.57 -10.55 10.16
CA LYS A 105 -19.73 -11.73 10.43
C LYS A 105 -18.35 -11.63 9.80
N GLY A 106 -18.26 -11.07 8.59
CA GLY A 106 -16.99 -10.84 7.89
C GLY A 106 -16.12 -9.82 8.60
N ASP A 107 -16.70 -8.70 9.04
CA ASP A 107 -15.99 -7.66 9.79
C ASP A 107 -15.49 -8.17 11.14
N LEU A 108 -16.33 -8.90 11.90
CA LEU A 108 -15.91 -9.51 13.17
C LEU A 108 -14.71 -10.44 12.95
N ARG A 109 -14.79 -11.33 11.95
CA ARG A 109 -13.69 -12.24 11.60
C ARG A 109 -12.41 -11.50 11.18
N ARG A 110 -12.54 -10.38 10.45
CA ARG A 110 -11.40 -9.55 10.05
C ARG A 110 -10.71 -8.96 11.28
N VAL A 111 -11.46 -8.34 12.19
CA VAL A 111 -10.93 -7.74 13.42
C VAL A 111 -10.25 -8.79 14.30
N THR A 112 -10.88 -9.96 14.48
CA THR A 112 -10.27 -11.06 15.23
C THR A 112 -8.97 -11.53 14.60
N ARG A 113 -8.92 -11.66 13.27
CA ARG A 113 -7.70 -12.05 12.55
C ARG A 113 -6.59 -11.01 12.73
N GLU A 114 -6.89 -9.73 12.57
CA GLU A 114 -5.94 -8.63 12.76
C GLU A 114 -5.34 -8.63 14.18
N TYR A 115 -6.18 -8.89 15.19
CA TYR A 115 -5.73 -9.04 16.58
C TYR A 115 -4.82 -10.27 16.76
N CYS A 116 -5.23 -11.44 16.26
CA CYS A 116 -4.40 -12.65 16.34
C CYS A 116 -3.06 -12.48 15.62
N ASP A 117 -3.04 -11.83 14.46
CA ASP A 117 -1.82 -11.55 13.71
C ASP A 117 -0.91 -10.53 14.42
N LYS A 118 -1.49 -9.57 15.16
CA LYS A 118 -0.74 -8.66 16.03
C LYS A 118 -0.06 -9.43 17.16
N VAL A 119 -0.81 -10.26 17.90
CA VAL A 119 -0.26 -11.08 18.99
C VAL A 119 0.81 -12.05 18.49
N ARG A 120 0.59 -12.66 17.31
CA ARG A 120 1.61 -13.53 16.69
C ARG A 120 2.90 -12.75 16.41
N ARG A 121 2.80 -11.55 15.82
CA ARG A 121 3.96 -10.69 15.54
C ARG A 121 4.71 -10.34 16.82
N GLU A 122 4.00 -9.86 17.84
CA GLU A 122 4.62 -9.52 19.14
C GLU A 122 5.37 -10.70 19.77
N ARG A 123 4.80 -11.92 19.69
CA ARG A 123 5.47 -13.13 20.20
C ARG A 123 6.71 -13.49 19.38
N LEU A 124 6.63 -13.40 18.05
CA LEU A 124 7.77 -13.63 17.18
C LEU A 124 8.87 -12.60 17.42
N ASP A 125 8.52 -11.32 17.54
CA ASP A 125 9.46 -10.23 17.80
C ASP A 125 10.17 -10.41 19.15
N ALA A 126 9.42 -10.78 20.20
CA ALA A 126 9.98 -11.09 21.51
C ALA A 126 10.92 -12.31 21.48
N TYR A 127 10.59 -13.32 20.68
CA TYR A 127 11.46 -14.50 20.51
C TYR A 127 12.71 -14.17 19.71
N HIS A 128 12.59 -13.39 18.63
CA HIS A 128 13.73 -12.88 17.87
C HIS A 128 14.67 -12.02 18.73
N ALA A 129 14.14 -11.20 19.61
CA ALA A 129 14.95 -10.43 20.56
C ALA A 129 15.76 -11.33 21.50
N LYS A 130 15.15 -12.40 22.02
CA LYS A 130 15.86 -13.42 22.84
C LYS A 130 16.96 -14.12 22.06
N LEU A 131 16.67 -14.54 20.83
CA LEU A 131 17.68 -15.20 19.98
C LEU A 131 18.84 -14.27 19.62
N ARG A 132 18.59 -12.98 19.42
CA ARG A 132 19.66 -12.00 19.17
C ARG A 132 20.59 -11.83 20.37
N ALA A 133 20.05 -11.82 21.59
CA ALA A 133 20.89 -11.77 22.79
C ALA A 133 21.79 -13.01 22.91
N LEU A 134 21.23 -14.21 22.70
CA LEU A 134 21.99 -15.46 22.71
C LEU A 134 23.03 -15.55 21.57
N GLN A 135 22.79 -14.85 20.46
CA GLN A 135 23.71 -14.84 19.34
C GLN A 135 25.05 -14.19 19.69
N GLU A 136 25.05 -13.18 20.57
CA GLU A 136 26.27 -12.51 21.02
C GLU A 136 27.12 -13.47 21.87
N GLU A 137 26.51 -14.13 22.86
CA GLU A 137 27.15 -15.15 23.70
C GLU A 137 27.74 -16.29 22.85
N PHE A 138 26.96 -16.80 21.88
CA PHE A 138 27.41 -17.86 20.98
C PHE A 138 28.61 -17.45 20.10
N VAL A 139 28.70 -16.17 19.70
CA VAL A 139 29.84 -15.68 18.91
C VAL A 139 31.12 -15.66 19.74
N GLU A 140 31.04 -15.30 21.03
CA GLU A 140 32.19 -15.33 21.94
C GLU A 140 32.67 -16.77 22.18
N GLU A 141 31.73 -17.68 22.49
CA GLU A 141 32.04 -19.12 22.64
C GLU A 141 32.67 -19.69 21.37
N LYS A 142 32.15 -19.32 20.21
CA LYS A 142 32.68 -19.74 18.92
C LYS A 142 34.10 -19.23 18.71
N GLN A 143 34.39 -17.96 19.01
CA GLN A 143 35.74 -17.41 18.88
C GLN A 143 36.74 -18.10 19.81
N ALA A 144 36.33 -18.40 21.05
CA ALA A 144 37.16 -19.14 22.01
C ALA A 144 37.45 -20.57 21.52
N ALA A 145 36.43 -21.27 21.02
CA ALA A 145 36.59 -22.61 20.44
C ALA A 145 37.51 -22.60 19.21
N GLU A 146 37.33 -21.64 18.29
CA GLU A 146 38.22 -21.46 17.14
C GLU A 146 39.65 -21.12 17.57
N GLY A 147 39.82 -20.37 18.67
CA GLY A 147 41.13 -20.10 19.28
C GLY A 147 41.81 -21.37 19.77
N GLY A 148 41.10 -22.21 20.54
CA GLY A 148 41.61 -23.49 21.03
C GLY A 148 42.00 -24.44 19.90
N VAL A 149 41.19 -24.54 18.85
CA VAL A 149 41.53 -25.33 17.66
C VAL A 149 42.82 -24.83 17.01
N LYS A 150 43.00 -23.51 16.86
CA LYS A 150 44.23 -22.93 16.29
C LYS A 150 45.47 -23.21 17.15
N GLU A 151 45.36 -23.15 18.47
CA GLU A 151 46.46 -23.46 19.39
C GLU A 151 46.86 -24.93 19.29
N GLU A 152 45.88 -25.84 19.21
CA GLU A 152 46.13 -27.25 18.95
C GLU A 152 46.81 -27.45 17.59
N GLU A 153 46.27 -26.86 16.51
CA GLU A 153 46.88 -26.95 15.17
C GLU A 153 48.35 -26.53 15.15
N GLN A 154 48.72 -25.49 15.91
CA GLN A 154 50.10 -25.02 16.05
C GLN A 154 50.96 -26.02 16.84
N ARG A 155 50.44 -26.58 17.93
CA ARG A 155 51.14 -27.57 18.78
C ARG A 155 51.49 -28.83 17.99
N TRP A 156 50.61 -29.29 17.12
CA TRP A 156 50.78 -30.50 16.30
C TRP A 156 51.52 -30.25 14.97
N GLN A 157 51.84 -28.99 14.63
CA GLN A 157 52.56 -28.58 13.41
C GLN A 157 51.97 -29.16 12.10
N LEU A 158 50.64 -29.24 12.00
CA LEU A 158 49.96 -29.84 10.85
C LEU A 158 50.33 -29.16 9.52
N THR A 159 50.55 -30.00 8.49
CA THR A 159 50.86 -29.58 7.11
C THR A 159 49.63 -28.97 6.42
N GLU A 160 49.81 -28.12 5.41
CA GLU A 160 48.69 -27.41 4.76
C GLU A 160 47.62 -28.34 4.15
N GLU A 161 47.99 -29.56 3.74
CA GLU A 161 47.05 -30.56 3.21
C GLU A 161 46.21 -31.21 4.32
N GLU A 162 46.78 -31.45 5.49
CA GLU A 162 46.08 -32.03 6.66
C GLU A 162 45.11 -31.03 7.29
N ARG A 163 45.45 -29.73 7.25
CA ARG A 163 44.55 -28.63 7.66
C ARG A 163 43.33 -28.50 6.76
N LYS A 164 43.47 -28.79 5.46
CA LYS A 164 42.32 -28.78 4.53
C LYS A 164 41.37 -29.95 4.79
N LEU A 165 41.87 -31.11 5.23
CA LEU A 165 41.05 -32.27 5.61
C LEU A 165 40.26 -32.06 6.91
N THR A 166 40.73 -31.20 7.81
CA THR A 166 40.08 -30.88 9.09
C THR A 166 39.06 -29.74 8.98
N GLN A 167 39.03 -29.00 7.88
CA GLN A 167 38.03 -27.95 7.66
C GLN A 167 36.63 -28.56 7.61
N TYR A 168 35.80 -28.23 8.60
CA TYR A 168 34.39 -28.58 8.59
C TYR A 168 33.63 -27.71 7.59
N GLU A 169 33.22 -28.28 6.46
CA GLU A 169 32.20 -27.68 5.61
C GLU A 169 30.87 -27.73 6.34
N SER A 170 30.45 -26.59 6.89
CA SER A 170 29.18 -26.52 7.58
C SER A 170 28.03 -26.83 6.63
N VAL A 171 27.22 -27.83 6.97
CA VAL A 171 25.97 -28.19 6.26
C VAL A 171 25.03 -26.98 6.12
N LEU A 172 25.20 -25.96 6.97
CA LEU A 172 24.47 -24.69 6.93
C LEU A 172 24.88 -23.75 5.79
N LYS A 173 26.08 -23.86 5.20
CA LYS A 173 26.49 -23.07 4.01
C LYS A 173 25.63 -23.40 2.78
N ASP A 174 25.16 -24.65 2.69
CA ASP A 174 24.28 -25.11 1.61
C ASP A 174 22.82 -24.72 1.83
N ILE A 175 22.43 -24.45 3.08
CA ILE A 175 21.15 -23.84 3.43
C ILE A 175 21.27 -22.33 3.20
N LYS A 176 21.57 -21.93 1.95
CA LYS A 176 21.21 -20.59 1.48
C LYS A 176 19.70 -20.50 1.64
N HIS A 177 19.24 -19.71 2.60
CA HIS A 177 17.84 -19.31 2.67
C HIS A 177 17.48 -18.67 1.32
N THR A 178 16.82 -19.46 0.47
CA THR A 178 16.07 -18.99 -0.67
C THR A 178 14.96 -18.11 -0.11
N MET A 179 15.19 -16.80 -0.11
CA MET A 179 14.13 -15.80 -0.06
C MET A 179 13.52 -15.63 -1.45
#